data_AF-A0A0H5Q6L3-F1
#
_entry.id   AF-A0A0H5Q6L3-F1
#
_cell.length_a   1.000
_cell.length_b   1.000
_cell.length_c   1.000
_cell.angle_alpha   90.00
_cell.angle_beta   90.00
_cell.angle_gamma   90.00
#
_symmetry.space_group_name_H-M   'P 1'
#
loop_
_entity.id
_entity.type
_entity.pdbx_description
1 polymer ?
#
loop_
_entity_poly.entity_id
_entity_poly.type
_entity_poly.pdbx_seq_one_letter_code
_entity_poly.pdbx_strand_id
1 'polypeptide(L)'
;MVKKSDKSLSYNANTQTLVGVSKKTFIDCDTGEQIYLDNIVKRQYGTKNFWKMYLMDFLTVLGIMESKQLDVFIYIAENTNQANNLFIGSYRKIANDVGVCYRTVTTIMKKLQDNNFIKKVQNGVWLVNPNIMMKGNDHKRQILLTYYQSDEPINEITFTRTQQKQLHIDNEDTALKLKQSKKIDDLLETTNNEEE
;
A
#
# COMPACT_ATOMS: atom_id res chain seq x y z
N MET A 1 -33.56 -2.98 2.14
CA MET A 1 -33.96 -3.87 1.03
C MET A 1 -32.86 -4.89 0.77
N VAL A 2 -33.02 -6.13 1.22
CA VAL A 2 -32.09 -7.24 0.95
C VAL A 2 -32.29 -7.67 -0.51
N LYS A 3 -31.26 -7.55 -1.34
CA LYS A 3 -31.32 -7.97 -2.75
C LYS A 3 -31.50 -9.50 -2.79
N LYS A 4 -32.39 -9.98 -3.67
CA LYS A 4 -32.85 -11.37 -3.83
C LYS A 4 -31.76 -12.39 -4.22
N SER A 5 -30.48 -12.03 -4.13
CA SER A 5 -29.30 -12.80 -4.56
C SER A 5 -28.42 -13.31 -3.41
N ASP A 6 -28.82 -13.16 -2.14
CA ASP A 6 -27.99 -13.55 -1.00
C ASP A 6 -28.26 -14.99 -0.49
N LYS A 7 -29.04 -15.80 -1.23
CA LYS A 7 -29.56 -17.09 -0.74
C LYS A 7 -28.55 -18.26 -0.71
N SER A 8 -27.33 -18.07 -1.20
CA SER A 8 -26.29 -19.12 -1.27
C SER A 8 -24.88 -18.60 -0.97
N LEU A 9 -24.76 -17.70 0.01
CA LEU A 9 -23.47 -17.20 0.45
C LEU A 9 -23.03 -17.95 1.71
N SER A 10 -21.90 -18.64 1.63
CA SER A 10 -21.27 -19.28 2.78
C SER A 10 -20.31 -18.31 3.45
N TYR A 11 -20.41 -18.20 4.77
CA TYR A 11 -19.47 -17.39 5.56
C TYR A 11 -18.25 -18.24 5.90
N ASN A 12 -17.08 -17.77 5.51
CA ASN A 12 -15.81 -18.35 5.91
C ASN A 12 -15.26 -17.57 7.11
N ALA A 13 -15.35 -18.16 8.30
CA ALA A 13 -14.94 -17.52 9.56
C ALA A 13 -13.43 -17.19 9.61
N ASN A 14 -12.58 -18.01 9.00
CA ASN A 14 -11.13 -17.83 9.01
C ASN A 14 -10.71 -16.59 8.21
N THR A 15 -11.39 -16.33 7.11
CA THR A 15 -11.07 -15.21 6.21
C THR A 15 -12.02 -14.02 6.38
N GLN A 16 -13.04 -14.15 7.25
CA GLN A 16 -14.14 -13.19 7.40
C GLN A 16 -14.76 -12.78 6.06
N THR A 17 -14.77 -13.72 5.11
CA THR A 17 -15.29 -13.48 3.77
C THR A 17 -16.60 -14.21 3.59
N LEU A 18 -17.53 -13.53 2.93
CA LEU A 18 -18.77 -14.10 2.47
C LEU A 18 -18.57 -14.54 1.02
N VAL A 19 -18.58 -15.85 0.79
CA VAL A 19 -18.29 -16.46 -0.51
C VAL A 19 -19.60 -16.95 -1.12
N GLY A 20 -20.02 -16.34 -2.22
CA GLY A 20 -21.13 -16.84 -3.03
C GLY A 20 -20.57 -17.62 -4.22
N VAL A 21 -20.94 -18.89 -4.36
CA VAL A 21 -20.62 -19.68 -5.54
C VAL A 21 -21.88 -19.79 -6.39
N SER A 22 -21.83 -19.29 -7.62
CA SER A 22 -22.91 -19.42 -8.60
C SER A 22 -22.38 -20.14 -9.83
N LYS A 23 -22.94 -21.32 -10.10
CA LYS A 23 -22.62 -22.09 -11.30
C LYS A 23 -23.40 -21.48 -12.48
N LYS A 24 -22.69 -21.13 -13.55
CA LYS A 24 -23.29 -20.70 -14.81
C LYS A 24 -22.80 -21.61 -15.93
N THR A 25 -23.73 -22.06 -16.75
CA THR A 25 -23.39 -22.79 -17.98
C THR A 25 -23.49 -21.83 -19.14
N PHE A 26 -22.44 -21.74 -19.93
CA PHE A 26 -22.43 -21.04 -21.20
C PHE A 26 -22.40 -22.08 -22.32
N ILE A 27 -23.09 -21.78 -23.41
CA ILE A 27 -23.09 -22.60 -24.62
C ILE A 27 -22.42 -21.77 -25.68
N ASP A 28 -21.35 -22.30 -26.27
CA ASP A 28 -20.73 -21.70 -27.44
C ASP A 28 -21.69 -21.82 -28.63
N CYS A 29 -22.02 -20.71 -29.26
CA CYS A 29 -23.02 -20.65 -30.32
C CYS A 29 -22.51 -21.28 -31.63
N ASP A 30 -21.20 -21.35 -31.82
CA ASP A 30 -20.60 -21.83 -33.08
C ASP A 30 -20.25 -23.33 -33.03
N THR A 31 -19.84 -23.84 -31.88
CA THR A 31 -19.39 -25.24 -31.69
C THR A 31 -20.37 -26.11 -30.91
N GLY A 32 -21.35 -25.50 -30.22
CA GLY A 32 -22.32 -26.20 -29.37
C GLY A 32 -21.74 -26.76 -28.07
N GLU A 33 -20.48 -26.46 -27.76
CA GLU A 33 -19.81 -26.91 -26.54
C GLU A 33 -20.38 -26.21 -25.30
N GLN A 34 -20.55 -26.97 -24.21
CA GLN A 34 -21.06 -26.46 -22.94
C GLN A 34 -19.89 -26.22 -21.97
N ILE A 35 -19.67 -24.96 -21.60
CA ILE A 35 -18.63 -24.55 -20.66
C ILE A 35 -19.26 -24.27 -19.30
N TYR A 36 -18.84 -25.02 -18.29
CA TYR A 36 -19.25 -24.83 -16.91
C TYR A 36 -18.31 -23.85 -16.21
N LEU A 37 -18.82 -22.69 -15.81
CA LEU A 37 -18.07 -21.69 -15.04
C LEU A 37 -18.61 -21.56 -13.62
N ASP A 38 -17.72 -21.74 -12.64
CA ASP A 38 -17.98 -21.44 -11.25
C ASP A 38 -17.66 -19.96 -10.98
N ASN A 39 -18.69 -19.13 -10.88
CA ASN A 39 -18.52 -17.73 -10.51
C ASN A 39 -18.47 -17.59 -8.99
N ILE A 40 -17.28 -17.33 -8.45
CA ILE A 40 -17.04 -17.16 -7.01
C ILE A 40 -16.99 -15.67 -6.67
N VAL A 41 -18.07 -15.15 -6.08
CA VAL A 41 -18.13 -13.78 -5.58
C VAL A 41 -17.68 -13.75 -4.12
N LYS A 42 -16.49 -13.20 -3.87
CA LYS A 42 -15.96 -13.00 -2.51
C LYS A 42 -16.27 -11.58 -2.04
N ARG A 43 -17.14 -11.44 -1.05
CA ARG A 43 -17.34 -10.16 -0.33
C ARG A 43 -16.55 -10.24 0.97
N GLN A 44 -15.47 -9.48 1.07
CA GLN A 44 -14.79 -9.30 2.36
C GLN A 44 -15.67 -8.37 3.21
N TYR A 45 -16.09 -8.80 4.39
CA TYR A 45 -16.66 -7.86 5.34
C TYR A 45 -15.57 -6.85 5.66
N GLY A 46 -15.89 -5.55 5.51
CA GLY A 46 -14.93 -4.47 5.64
C GLY A 46 -14.15 -4.63 6.94
N THR A 47 -12.86 -4.94 6.83
CA THR A 47 -11.98 -5.05 7.98
C THR A 47 -12.03 -3.72 8.73
N LYS A 48 -12.42 -3.77 10.00
CA LYS A 48 -12.45 -2.57 10.84
C LYS A 48 -11.05 -1.98 10.82
N ASN A 49 -10.88 -0.78 10.28
CA ASN A 49 -9.56 -0.15 10.20
C ASN A 49 -8.98 0.00 11.62
N PHE A 50 -7.94 -0.76 11.94
CA PHE A 50 -7.22 -0.67 13.22
C PHE A 50 -5.91 0.09 13.04
N TRP A 51 -5.43 0.67 14.13
CA TRP A 51 -4.07 1.20 14.18
C TRP A 51 -3.10 0.02 14.18
N LYS A 52 -2.31 -0.09 13.10
CA LYS A 52 -1.15 -0.96 13.00
C LYS A 52 0.05 -0.18 13.52
N MET A 53 0.81 -0.80 14.41
CA MET A 53 2.09 -0.30 14.87
C MET A 53 3.14 -1.39 14.72
N TYR A 54 4.22 -1.08 14.02
CA TYR A 54 5.30 -2.03 13.76
C TYR A 54 6.28 -1.98 14.93
N LEU A 55 6.29 -3.06 15.71
CA LEU A 55 6.92 -3.06 17.02
C LEU A 55 8.44 -2.80 16.96
N MET A 56 9.15 -3.37 15.99
CA MET A 56 10.61 -3.21 15.89
C MET A 56 11.01 -1.76 15.69
N ASP A 57 10.43 -1.09 14.69
CA ASP A 57 10.72 0.32 14.40
C ASP A 57 10.14 1.26 15.45
N PHE A 58 9.07 0.86 16.14
CA PHE A 58 8.53 1.62 17.27
C PHE A 58 9.46 1.58 18.49
N LEU A 59 10.00 0.41 18.83
CA LEU A 59 10.88 0.25 19.99
C LEU A 59 12.21 0.98 19.83
N THR A 60 12.75 1.05 18.60
CA THR A 60 13.97 1.82 18.33
C THR A 60 13.76 3.31 18.61
N VAL A 61 12.63 3.87 18.19
CA VAL A 61 12.26 5.26 18.49
C VAL A 61 12.04 5.46 19.99
N LEU A 62 11.35 4.51 20.64
CA LEU A 62 11.04 4.58 22.07
C LEU A 62 12.30 4.58 22.95
N GLY A 63 13.29 3.74 22.60
CA GLY A 63 14.52 3.57 23.39
C GLY A 63 15.42 4.81 23.45
N ILE A 64 15.22 5.79 22.57
CA ILE A 64 16.05 7.02 22.47
C ILE A 64 15.46 8.17 23.30
N MET A 65 14.22 8.02 23.79
CA MET A 65 13.48 9.07 24.48
C MET A 65 13.63 9.02 25.99
N GLU A 66 13.68 10.21 26.60
CA GLU A 66 13.61 10.37 28.06
C GLU A 66 12.14 10.46 28.55
N SER A 67 11.91 10.36 29.86
CA SER A 67 10.56 10.28 30.44
C SER A 67 9.59 11.38 29.98
N LYS A 68 9.98 12.65 30.03
CA LYS A 68 9.12 13.77 29.58
C LYS A 68 9.01 13.90 28.06
N GLN A 69 9.94 13.30 27.32
CA GLN A 69 9.90 13.26 25.86
C GLN A 69 8.87 12.22 25.37
N LEU A 70 8.68 11.14 26.14
CA LEU A 70 7.68 10.12 25.91
C LEU A 70 6.25 10.68 25.95
N ASP A 71 5.94 11.58 26.89
CA ASP A 71 4.63 12.24 26.97
C ASP A 71 4.30 13.02 25.68
N VAL A 72 5.30 13.72 25.12
CA VAL A 72 5.16 14.44 23.83
C VAL A 72 4.96 13.48 22.67
N PHE A 73 5.68 12.36 22.66
CA PHE A 73 5.56 11.34 21.63
C PHE A 73 4.17 10.70 21.63
N ILE A 74 3.64 10.33 22.81
CA ILE A 74 2.29 9.80 22.97
C ILE A 74 1.27 10.82 22.44
N TYR A 75 1.41 12.09 22.82
CA TYR A 75 0.55 13.16 22.32
C TYR A 75 0.56 13.24 20.78
N ILE A 76 1.73 13.14 20.13
CA ILE A 76 1.83 13.13 18.67
C ILE A 76 1.09 11.92 18.08
N ALA A 77 1.31 10.73 18.64
CA ALA A 77 0.69 9.50 18.15
C ALA A 77 -0.85 9.54 18.26
N GLU A 78 -1.38 10.06 19.37
CA GLU A 78 -2.82 10.21 19.61
C GLU A 78 -3.48 11.25 18.69
N ASN A 79 -2.78 12.35 18.42
CA ASN A 79 -3.29 13.46 17.61
C ASN A 79 -2.97 13.31 16.10
N THR A 80 -2.45 12.16 15.67
CA THR A 80 -2.19 11.88 14.25
C THR A 80 -3.50 11.56 13.53
N ASN A 81 -3.76 12.27 12.43
CA ASN A 81 -4.93 12.02 11.61
C ASN A 81 -4.84 10.67 10.91
N GLN A 82 -5.83 9.82 11.18
CA GLN A 82 -5.96 8.47 10.66
C GLN A 82 -6.01 8.41 9.14
N ALA A 83 -6.57 9.40 8.46
CA ALA A 83 -6.76 9.37 7.01
C ALA A 83 -5.42 9.52 6.27
N ASN A 84 -4.65 10.54 6.66
CA ASN A 84 -3.49 11.00 5.90
C ASN A 84 -2.16 10.80 6.66
N ASN A 85 -2.19 10.20 7.86
CA ASN A 85 -1.03 10.08 8.75
C ASN A 85 -0.33 11.43 9.06
N LEU A 86 -1.09 12.52 9.03
CA LEU A 86 -0.60 13.87 9.32
C LEU A 86 -0.86 14.25 10.77
N PHE A 87 0.14 14.80 11.42
CA PHE A 87 0.05 15.42 12.73
C PHE A 87 0.14 16.93 12.59
N ILE A 88 -0.81 17.65 13.18
CA ILE A 88 -0.91 19.12 13.12
C ILE A 88 -0.69 19.68 14.53
N GLY A 89 0.46 20.32 14.73
CA GLY A 89 0.86 20.85 16.03
C GLY A 89 2.05 21.80 15.90
N SER A 90 1.88 23.03 16.39
CA SER A 90 2.99 23.94 16.59
C SER A 90 3.74 23.58 17.88
N TYR A 91 5.04 23.89 17.93
CA TYR A 91 5.86 23.63 19.12
C TYR A 91 5.26 24.23 20.41
N ARG A 92 4.65 25.41 20.32
CA ARG A 92 4.00 26.06 21.47
C ARG A 92 2.72 25.34 21.90
N LYS A 93 1.90 24.89 20.94
CA LYS A 93 0.69 24.13 21.23
C LYS A 93 1.03 22.83 21.95
N ILE A 94 2.01 22.09 21.41
CA ILE A 94 2.48 20.83 22.01
C ILE A 94 3.01 21.04 23.43
N ALA A 95 3.81 22.09 23.63
CA ALA A 95 4.35 22.43 24.94
C ALA A 95 3.25 22.72 25.98
N ASN A 96 2.23 23.49 25.60
CA ASN A 96 1.12 23.84 26.48
C ASN A 96 0.22 22.64 26.79
N ASP A 97 -0.12 21.84 25.77
CA ASP A 97 -1.05 20.72 25.91
C ASP A 97 -0.44 19.59 26.77
N VAL A 98 0.87 19.35 26.64
CA VAL A 98 1.60 18.31 27.40
C VAL A 98 2.15 18.84 28.73
N GLY A 99 2.26 20.16 28.90
CA GLY A 99 2.83 20.78 30.09
C GLY A 99 4.36 20.65 30.19
N VAL A 100 5.05 20.70 29.05
CA VAL A 100 6.52 20.60 28.97
C VAL A 100 7.13 21.89 28.45
N CYS A 101 8.41 22.15 28.76
CA CYS A 101 9.08 23.33 28.25
C CYS A 101 9.32 23.23 26.73
N TYR A 102 9.33 24.38 26.06
CA TYR A 102 9.57 24.48 24.62
C TYR A 102 10.87 23.80 24.16
N ARG A 103 11.91 23.84 25.00
CA ARG A 103 13.20 23.20 24.73
C ARG A 103 13.06 21.69 24.61
N THR A 104 12.31 21.05 25.51
CA THR A 104 12.04 19.61 25.46
C THR A 104 11.33 19.23 24.17
N VAL A 105 10.30 19.98 23.77
CA VAL A 105 9.58 19.76 22.49
C VAL A 105 10.54 19.92 21.30
N THR A 106 11.41 20.92 21.32
CA THR A 106 12.38 21.13 20.24
C THR A 106 13.36 19.98 20.12
N THR A 107 13.90 19.50 21.25
CA THR A 107 14.84 18.37 21.29
C THR A 107 14.18 17.09 20.79
N ILE A 108 12.97 16.77 21.27
CA ILE A 108 12.31 15.53 20.86
C ILE A 108 11.89 15.55 19.39
N MET A 109 11.39 16.68 18.89
CA MET A 109 11.03 16.80 17.48
C MET A 109 12.25 16.63 16.55
N LYS A 110 13.45 17.04 16.98
CA LYS A 110 14.69 16.75 16.25
C LYS A 110 15.01 15.25 16.28
N LYS A 111 15.04 14.63 17.47
CA LYS A 111 15.26 13.19 17.63
C LYS A 111 14.28 12.35 16.79
N LEU A 112 13.01 12.73 16.72
CA LEU A 112 11.99 12.04 15.93
C LEU A 112 12.20 12.21 14.42
N GLN A 113 12.76 13.33 13.96
CA GLN A 113 13.16 13.52 12.56
C GLN A 113 14.40 12.68 12.23
N ASP A 114 15.41 12.69 13.10
CA ASP A 114 16.66 11.95 12.92
C ASP A 114 16.43 10.43 12.85
N ASN A 115 15.46 9.93 13.61
CA ASN A 115 15.05 8.51 13.60
C ASN A 115 13.98 8.19 12.56
N ASN A 116 13.73 9.09 11.61
CA ASN A 116 12.79 8.87 10.51
C ASN A 116 11.36 8.51 10.98
N PHE A 117 10.92 9.03 12.14
CA PHE A 117 9.57 8.85 12.66
C PHE A 117 8.61 9.88 12.08
N ILE A 118 9.06 11.13 11.94
CA ILE A 118 8.30 12.22 11.33
C ILE A 118 9.11 12.94 10.26
N LYS A 119 8.43 13.34 9.18
CA LYS A 119 8.94 14.25 8.14
C LYS A 119 8.21 15.59 8.25
N LYS A 120 8.95 16.69 8.18
CA LYS A 120 8.36 18.03 8.16
C LYS A 120 7.77 18.30 6.77
N VAL A 121 6.46 18.54 6.70
CA VAL A 121 5.81 18.95 5.44
C VAL A 121 5.78 20.48 5.34
N GLN A 122 5.25 21.12 6.38
CA GLN A 122 5.16 22.58 6.50
C GLN A 122 5.28 22.98 7.98
N ASN A 123 5.33 24.28 8.25
CA ASN A 123 5.43 24.76 9.62
C ASN A 123 4.19 24.33 10.42
N GLY A 124 4.40 23.48 11.43
CA GLY A 124 3.33 22.96 12.28
C GLY A 124 2.57 21.77 11.71
N VAL A 125 2.96 21.22 10.55
CA VAL A 125 2.39 19.98 10.02
C VAL A 125 3.49 18.98 9.68
N TRP A 126 3.30 17.78 10.21
CA TRP A 126 4.27 16.71 10.23
C TRP A 126 3.63 15.45 9.67
N LEU A 127 4.35 14.71 8.85
CA LEU A 127 3.91 13.42 8.32
C LEU A 127 4.56 12.31 9.14
N VAL A 128 3.75 11.41 9.71
CA VAL A 128 4.22 10.27 10.48
C VAL A 128 4.53 9.09 9.54
N ASN A 129 5.65 8.41 9.80
CA ASN A 129 6.11 7.31 8.98
C ASN A 129 5.12 6.12 8.99
N PRO A 130 4.55 5.74 7.84
CA PRO A 130 3.61 4.61 7.71
C PRO A 130 4.20 3.24 8.06
N ASN A 131 5.54 3.10 8.01
CA ASN A 131 6.23 1.89 8.42
C ASN A 131 6.31 1.74 9.94
N ILE A 132 6.02 2.79 10.71
CA ILE A 132 6.00 2.71 12.17
C ILE A 132 4.57 2.63 12.65
N MET A 133 3.71 3.54 12.18
CA MET A 133 2.32 3.59 12.61
C MET A 133 1.37 4.05 11.50
N MET A 134 0.24 3.36 11.38
CA MET A 134 -0.81 3.67 10.40
C MET A 134 -2.15 3.11 10.84
N LYS A 135 -3.25 3.80 10.49
CA LYS A 135 -4.59 3.19 10.50
C LYS A 135 -5.03 2.79 9.08
N GLY A 136 -5.14 1.49 8.79
CA GLY A 136 -5.72 1.01 7.52
C GLY A 136 -5.15 -0.31 6.99
N ASN A 137 -5.37 -0.52 5.68
CA ASN A 137 -4.98 -1.70 4.93
C ASN A 137 -3.62 -1.51 4.22
N ASP A 138 -3.01 -2.58 3.74
CA ASP A 138 -1.68 -2.61 3.13
C ASP A 138 -1.61 -1.77 1.84
N HIS A 139 -2.71 -1.69 1.08
CA HIS A 139 -2.80 -0.78 -0.06
C HIS A 139 -2.60 0.69 0.34
N LYS A 140 -3.25 1.10 1.44
CA LYS A 140 -3.09 2.45 1.99
C LYS A 140 -1.67 2.67 2.51
N ARG A 141 -1.06 1.64 3.11
CA ARG A 141 0.36 1.67 3.53
C ARG A 141 1.26 1.96 2.36
N GLN A 142 1.09 1.25 1.25
CA GLN A 142 1.91 1.45 0.06
C GLN A 142 1.79 2.88 -0.47
N ILE A 143 0.56 3.40 -0.59
CA ILE A 143 0.31 4.78 -1.02
C ILE A 143 1.00 5.79 -0.09
N LEU A 144 0.80 5.68 1.22
CA LEU A 144 1.40 6.60 2.18
C LEU A 144 2.93 6.47 2.23
N LEU A 145 3.48 5.27 2.02
CA LEU A 145 4.91 5.07 1.95
C LEU A 145 5.51 5.79 0.73
N THR A 146 4.84 5.72 -0.43
CA THR A 146 5.25 6.48 -1.61
C THR A 146 5.28 7.98 -1.33
N TYR A 147 4.25 8.54 -0.68
CA TYR A 147 4.22 9.96 -0.30
C TYR A 147 5.29 10.34 0.73
N TYR A 148 5.64 9.43 1.63
CA TYR A 148 6.68 9.67 2.62
C TYR A 148 8.08 9.71 2.00
N GLN A 149 8.32 8.83 1.02
CA GLN A 149 9.59 8.71 0.30
C GLN A 149 9.78 9.80 -0.77
N SER A 150 8.70 10.34 -1.34
CA SER A 150 8.80 11.46 -2.28
C SER A 150 9.31 12.72 -1.55
N ASP A 151 10.29 13.38 -2.14
CA ASP A 151 10.83 14.66 -1.67
C ASP A 151 10.13 15.88 -2.30
N GLU A 152 9.17 15.63 -3.17
CA GLU A 152 8.36 16.68 -3.78
C GLU A 152 7.39 17.30 -2.76
N PRO A 153 7.27 18.64 -2.72
CA PRO A 153 6.32 19.31 -1.84
C PRO A 153 4.89 18.92 -2.22
N ILE A 154 4.09 18.57 -1.20
CA ILE A 154 2.70 18.06 -1.26
C ILE A 154 1.70 19.06 -1.91
N ASN A 155 2.17 20.21 -2.43
CA ASN A 155 1.31 21.24 -3.01
C ASN A 155 0.72 20.85 -4.37
N GLU A 156 1.22 19.79 -5.02
CA GLU A 156 0.72 19.31 -6.31
C GLU A 156 0.40 17.81 -6.29
N ILE A 157 -0.37 17.34 -5.29
CA ILE A 157 -1.00 16.01 -5.41
C ILE A 157 -2.18 16.11 -6.36
N THR A 158 -1.90 16.24 -7.66
CA THR A 158 -2.80 15.67 -8.65
C THR A 158 -2.94 14.20 -8.26
N PHE A 159 -4.15 13.64 -8.30
CA PHE A 159 -4.34 12.20 -8.24
C PHE A 159 -3.75 11.56 -9.50
N THR A 160 -2.45 11.66 -9.72
CA THR A 160 -1.68 10.67 -10.45
C THR A 160 -1.66 9.46 -9.55
N ARG A 161 -2.82 8.77 -9.52
CA ARG A 161 -2.85 7.32 -9.76
C ARG A 161 -1.75 7.14 -10.78
N THR A 162 -0.58 6.68 -10.35
CA THR A 162 0.44 6.23 -11.27
C THR A 162 -0.36 5.33 -12.18
N GLN A 163 -0.66 5.80 -13.39
CA GLN A 163 -1.00 4.89 -14.44
C GLN A 163 0.18 3.95 -14.34
N GLN A 164 -0.07 2.71 -13.89
CA GLN A 164 0.91 1.65 -14.05
C GLN A 164 1.46 1.93 -15.42
N LYS A 165 2.75 2.33 -15.50
CA LYS A 165 3.38 2.63 -16.78
C LYS A 165 2.99 1.42 -17.59
N GLN A 166 2.06 1.61 -18.54
CA GLN A 166 1.71 0.54 -19.46
C GLN A 166 3.09 0.16 -19.97
N LEU A 167 3.48 -1.09 -19.76
CA LEU A 167 4.75 -1.56 -20.28
C LEU A 167 4.68 -1.14 -21.75
N HIS A 168 5.43 -0.09 -22.08
CA HIS A 168 5.55 0.34 -23.46
C HIS A 168 6.45 -0.75 -23.99
N ILE A 169 5.80 -1.81 -24.46
CA ILE A 169 6.44 -2.86 -25.20
C ILE A 169 6.74 -2.14 -26.50
N ASP A 170 7.93 -1.55 -26.56
CA ASP A 170 8.47 -1.01 -27.78
C ASP A 170 8.55 -2.22 -28.72
N ASN A 171 7.60 -2.26 -29.66
CA ASN A 171 7.36 -3.39 -30.56
C ASN A 171 8.53 -3.66 -31.52
N GLU A 172 9.63 -2.91 -31.41
CA GLU A 172 10.84 -3.08 -32.22
C GLU A 172 11.78 -4.15 -31.63
N ASP A 173 11.89 -4.24 -30.30
CA ASP A 173 12.79 -5.21 -29.65
C ASP A 173 12.24 -6.64 -29.68
N THR A 174 10.92 -6.80 -29.71
CA THR A 174 10.26 -8.11 -29.86
C THR A 174 10.36 -8.64 -31.30
N ALA A 175 10.32 -7.76 -32.30
CA ALA A 175 10.50 -8.13 -33.70
C ALA A 175 11.95 -8.56 -34.01
N LEU A 176 12.94 -7.92 -33.38
CA LEU A 176 14.36 -8.32 -33.48
C LEU A 176 14.63 -9.65 -32.78
N LYS A 177 14.04 -9.89 -31.61
CA LYS A 177 14.14 -11.18 -30.90
C LYS A 177 13.45 -12.34 -31.65
N LEU A 178 12.29 -12.11 -32.26
CA LEU A 178 11.62 -13.13 -33.10
C LEU A 178 12.36 -13.40 -34.42
N LYS A 179 13.02 -12.40 -35.02
CA LYS A 179 13.85 -12.60 -36.22
C LYS A 179 15.15 -13.33 -35.90
N GLN A 180 15.73 -13.07 -34.73
CA GLN A 180 16.93 -13.79 -34.27
C GLN A 180 16.61 -15.24 -33.87
N SER A 181 15.46 -15.52 -33.25
CA SER A 181 15.07 -16.90 -32.91
C SER A 181 14.78 -17.73 -34.17
N LYS A 182 14.01 -17.18 -35.13
CA LYS A 182 13.71 -17.89 -36.39
C LYS A 182 14.96 -18.17 -37.24
N LYS A 183 15.94 -17.25 -37.24
CA LYS A 183 17.20 -17.46 -37.96
C LYS A 183 18.11 -18.52 -37.31
N ILE A 184 17.95 -18.77 -36.01
CA ILE A 184 18.66 -19.85 -35.30
C ILE A 184 17.98 -21.20 -35.58
N ASP A 185 16.64 -21.23 -35.61
CA ASP A 185 15.88 -22.44 -35.93
C ASP A 185 16.12 -22.90 -37.38
N ASP A 186 16.15 -21.97 -38.35
CA ASP A 186 16.47 -22.26 -39.75
C ASP A 186 17.92 -22.78 -39.96
N LEU A 187 18.87 -22.37 -39.11
CA LEU A 187 20.25 -22.87 -39.17
C LEU A 187 20.37 -24.30 -38.61
N LEU A 188 19.60 -24.62 -37.56
CA LEU A 188 19.60 -25.95 -36.94
C LEU A 188 18.93 -27.01 -37.83
N GLU A 189 17.98 -26.64 -38.68
CA GLU A 189 17.37 -27.54 -39.66
C GLU A 189 18.31 -27.85 -40.84
N THR A 190 19.23 -26.95 -41.20
CA THR A 190 20.23 -27.20 -42.26
C THR A 190 21.38 -28.10 -41.82
N THR A 191 21.80 -28.04 -40.54
CA THR A 191 22.89 -28.87 -40.02
C THR A 191 22.48 -30.32 -39.74
N ASN A 192 21.19 -30.59 -39.55
CA ASN A 192 20.69 -31.94 -39.29
C ASN A 192 20.41 -32.76 -40.57
N ASN A 193 20.57 -32.17 -41.76
CA ASN A 193 20.35 -32.84 -43.04
C ASN A 193 21.65 -33.12 -43.82
N GLU A 194 22.83 -32.85 -43.25
CA GLU A 194 24.14 -33.14 -43.87
C GLU A 194 24.92 -34.26 -43.16
N GLU A 195 24.36 -34.92 -42.12
CA GLU A 195 24.97 -36.08 -41.43
C GLU A 195 24.26 -37.43 -41.67
N GLU A 196 23.61 -37.61 -42.83
CA GLU A 196 23.18 -38.94 -43.33
C GLU A 196 23.86 -39.32 -44.64
#